data_AF-L9MWL8-F1
#
_entry.id   AF-L9MWL8-F1
#
_cell.length_a   1.000
_cell.length_b   1.000
_cell.length_c   1.000
_cell.angle_alpha   90.00
_cell.angle_beta   90.00
_cell.angle_gamma   90.00
#
_symmetry.space_group_name_H-M   'P 1'
#
loop_
_entity.id
_entity.type
_entity.pdbx_description
1 polymer ?
#
loop_
_entity_poly.entity_id
_entity_poly.type
_entity_poly.pdbx_seq_one_letter_code
_entity_poly.pdbx_strand_id
1 'polypeptide(L)'
;VGSNSNISTKVNAGKVEVALSNTLDLGTTGSITTGSTVINNAGVTANKVTINNAPTAGTDATNKTYVDSKAAASRTEVAAGSNVSGVVKTTGANGQDIYTVNANGTTASAGSSAVTVTPGTKDAN
;
A
#
# COMPACT_ATOMS: atom_id res chain seq x y z
N VAL A 1 -32.20 -40.18 15.86
CA VAL A 1 -31.75 -39.00 15.09
C VAL A 1 -31.16 -37.99 16.05
N GLY A 2 -30.13 -37.26 15.65
CA GLY A 2 -29.43 -36.26 16.47
C GLY A 2 -29.38 -34.91 15.76
N SER A 3 -29.29 -33.84 16.55
CA SER A 3 -29.17 -32.48 16.03
C SER A 3 -28.28 -31.63 16.94
N ASN A 4 -27.63 -30.65 16.34
CA ASN A 4 -27.06 -29.50 17.04
C ASN A 4 -27.45 -28.22 16.28
N SER A 5 -26.91 -27.07 16.69
CA SER A 5 -27.22 -25.79 16.06
C SER A 5 -26.82 -25.69 14.59
N ASN A 6 -25.91 -26.55 14.10
CA ASN A 6 -25.37 -26.51 12.74
C ASN A 6 -25.96 -27.58 11.82
N ILE A 7 -26.26 -28.77 12.36
CA ILE A 7 -26.77 -29.92 11.59
C ILE A 7 -27.98 -30.50 12.31
N SER A 8 -29.06 -30.72 11.56
CA SER A 8 -30.20 -31.51 12.02
C SER A 8 -30.38 -32.76 11.18
N THR A 9 -30.77 -33.84 11.83
CA THR A 9 -31.19 -35.08 11.16
C THR A 9 -32.58 -35.45 11.60
N LYS A 10 -33.42 -35.91 10.68
CA LYS A 10 -34.74 -36.49 10.98
C LYS A 10 -35.00 -37.69 10.08
N VAL A 11 -35.86 -38.60 10.52
CA VAL A 11 -36.37 -39.65 9.65
C VAL A 11 -37.65 -39.15 9.00
N ASN A 12 -37.69 -39.17 7.67
CA ASN A 12 -38.85 -38.78 6.88
C ASN A 12 -39.10 -39.88 5.84
N ALA A 13 -40.29 -40.50 5.85
CA ALA A 13 -40.65 -41.63 4.98
C ALA A 13 -39.59 -42.76 4.95
N GLY A 14 -39.03 -43.12 6.11
CA GLY A 14 -38.03 -44.18 6.24
C GLY A 14 -36.61 -43.81 5.77
N LYS A 15 -36.38 -42.57 5.35
CA LYS A 15 -35.06 -42.06 4.94
C LYS A 15 -34.54 -41.04 5.96
N VAL A 16 -33.22 -40.93 6.06
CA VAL A 16 -32.59 -39.85 6.84
C VAL A 16 -32.55 -38.59 5.99
N GLU A 17 -33.23 -37.56 6.45
CA GLU A 17 -33.10 -36.20 5.92
C GLU A 17 -32.05 -35.46 6.76
N VAL A 18 -31.08 -34.85 6.10
CA VAL A 18 -30.01 -34.05 6.73
C VAL A 18 -30.14 -32.62 6.23
N ALA A 19 -30.21 -31.66 7.15
CA ALA A 19 -30.26 -30.24 6.84
C ALA A 19 -29.15 -29.48 7.56
N LEU A 20 -28.52 -28.53 6.86
CA LEU A 20 -27.57 -27.57 7.41
C LEU A 20 -28.29 -26.28 7.79
N SER A 21 -27.85 -25.67 8.88
CA SER A 21 -28.23 -24.30 9.21
C SER A 21 -27.69 -23.32 8.16
N ASN A 22 -28.42 -22.22 7.93
CA ASN A 22 -27.96 -21.11 7.08
C ASN A 22 -26.73 -20.41 7.68
N THR A 23 -26.56 -20.50 9.00
CA THR A 23 -25.41 -19.98 9.74
C THR A 23 -24.64 -21.14 10.37
N LEU A 24 -23.32 -21.11 10.24
CA LEU A 24 -22.43 -22.07 10.87
C LEU A 24 -21.76 -21.42 12.08
N ASP A 25 -22.13 -21.84 13.28
CA ASP A 25 -21.51 -21.40 14.53
C ASP A 25 -20.72 -22.56 15.14
N LEU A 26 -19.40 -22.48 15.10
CA LEU A 26 -18.52 -23.51 15.61
C LEU A 26 -18.13 -23.31 17.09
N GLY A 27 -18.71 -22.30 17.76
CA GLY A 27 -18.40 -21.94 19.13
C GLY A 27 -16.99 -21.37 19.31
N THR A 28 -16.59 -21.18 20.57
CA THR A 28 -15.34 -20.47 20.94
C THR A 28 -14.05 -21.22 20.59
N THR A 29 -14.15 -22.52 20.32
CA THR A 29 -13.01 -23.41 19.98
C THR A 29 -13.10 -23.97 18.55
N GLY A 30 -14.10 -23.54 17.80
CA GLY A 30 -14.36 -23.99 16.45
C GLY A 30 -13.38 -23.50 15.40
N SER A 31 -13.16 -24.30 14.35
CA SER A 31 -12.37 -23.90 13.19
C SER A 31 -12.78 -24.62 11.90
N ILE A 32 -12.53 -23.99 10.76
CA ILE A 32 -12.57 -24.61 9.43
C ILE A 32 -11.12 -24.67 8.93
N THR A 33 -10.66 -25.86 8.55
CA THR A 33 -9.32 -26.05 7.95
C THR A 33 -9.48 -26.64 6.55
N THR A 34 -8.95 -25.96 5.54
CA THR A 34 -8.95 -26.41 4.14
C THR A 34 -7.53 -26.32 3.57
N GLY A 35 -6.78 -27.41 3.68
CA GLY A 35 -5.35 -27.40 3.40
C GLY A 35 -4.61 -26.51 4.40
N SER A 36 -3.88 -25.50 3.90
CA SER A 36 -3.14 -24.54 4.73
C SER A 36 -3.96 -23.31 5.15
N THR A 37 -5.24 -23.26 4.82
CA THR A 37 -6.14 -22.17 5.22
C THR A 37 -6.88 -22.54 6.49
N VAL A 38 -6.88 -21.65 7.49
CA VAL A 38 -7.62 -21.80 8.74
C VAL A 38 -8.52 -20.58 8.96
N ILE A 39 -9.80 -20.82 9.28
CA ILE A 39 -10.78 -19.81 9.69
C ILE A 39 -11.22 -20.13 11.12
N ASN A 40 -11.00 -19.22 12.06
CA ASN A 40 -11.36 -19.38 13.47
C ASN A 40 -11.58 -18.01 14.16
N ASN A 41 -11.71 -17.99 15.49
CA ASN A 41 -11.91 -16.76 16.26
C ASN A 41 -10.73 -15.76 16.18
N ALA A 42 -9.54 -16.18 15.74
CA ALA A 42 -8.40 -15.29 15.48
C ALA A 42 -8.42 -14.69 14.05
N GLY A 43 -9.39 -15.05 13.22
CA GLY A 43 -9.54 -14.58 11.85
C GLY A 43 -9.20 -15.64 10.80
N VAL A 44 -8.58 -15.19 9.70
CA VAL A 44 -8.22 -16.03 8.54
C VAL A 44 -6.70 -16.10 8.42
N THR A 45 -6.14 -17.31 8.45
CA THR A 45 -4.74 -17.56 8.13
C THR A 45 -4.66 -18.31 6.80
N ALA A 46 -3.94 -17.77 5.82
CA ALA A 46 -3.72 -18.40 4.52
C ALA A 46 -2.38 -17.96 3.92
N ASN A 47 -1.71 -18.84 3.17
CA ASN A 47 -0.42 -18.53 2.52
C ASN A 47 -0.55 -17.46 1.42
N LYS A 48 -1.69 -17.44 0.71
CA LYS A 48 -1.97 -16.50 -0.37
C LYS A 48 -3.47 -16.24 -0.44
N VAL A 49 -3.84 -14.97 -0.56
CA VAL A 49 -5.22 -14.52 -0.77
C VAL A 49 -5.26 -13.65 -2.02
N THR A 50 -6.15 -13.97 -2.96
CA THR A 50 -6.39 -13.14 -4.15
C THR A 50 -7.57 -12.22 -3.87
N ILE A 51 -7.35 -10.91 -3.95
CA ILE A 51 -8.39 -9.88 -3.82
C ILE A 51 -8.62 -9.27 -5.21
N ASN A 52 -9.74 -9.62 -5.84
CA ASN A 52 -10.00 -9.33 -7.25
C ASN A 52 -10.30 -7.86 -7.54
N ASN A 53 -10.91 -7.15 -6.59
CA ASN A 53 -11.33 -5.76 -6.76
C ASN A 53 -10.44 -4.81 -5.96
N ALA A 54 -10.34 -3.57 -6.42
CA ALA A 54 -9.73 -2.51 -5.63
C ALA A 54 -10.62 -2.20 -4.41
N PRO A 55 -10.02 -1.76 -3.28
CA PRO A 55 -10.77 -1.32 -2.12
C PRO A 55 -11.62 -0.08 -2.46
N THR A 56 -12.82 -0.01 -1.87
CA THR A 56 -13.78 1.09 -2.01
C THR A 56 -14.10 1.76 -0.68
N ALA A 57 -13.92 1.04 0.43
CA ALA A 57 -14.05 1.54 1.80
C ALA A 57 -12.72 1.42 2.57
N GLY A 58 -12.57 2.19 3.64
CA GLY A 58 -11.38 2.16 4.49
C GLY A 58 -11.17 0.84 5.27
N THR A 59 -12.19 -0.01 5.32
CA THR A 59 -12.16 -1.34 5.94
C THR A 59 -11.81 -2.46 4.96
N ASP A 60 -11.69 -2.15 3.66
CA ASP A 60 -11.41 -3.15 2.64
C ASP A 60 -9.92 -3.53 2.64
N ALA A 61 -9.64 -4.82 2.43
CA ALA A 61 -8.28 -5.26 2.16
C ALA A 61 -7.78 -4.70 0.82
N THR A 62 -6.50 -4.35 0.74
CA THR A 62 -5.87 -3.89 -0.50
C THR A 62 -5.29 -5.07 -1.29
N ASN A 63 -5.30 -4.97 -2.62
CA ASN A 63 -4.54 -5.87 -3.48
C ASN A 63 -3.24 -5.20 -3.93
N LYS A 64 -2.27 -6.00 -4.39
CA LYS A 64 -0.94 -5.49 -4.79
C LYS A 64 -1.03 -4.43 -5.89
N THR A 65 -1.85 -4.66 -6.92
CA THR A 65 -2.03 -3.73 -8.04
C THR A 65 -2.51 -2.36 -7.56
N TYR A 66 -3.44 -2.33 -6.61
CA TYR A 66 -3.91 -1.08 -6.01
C TYR A 66 -2.78 -0.36 -5.28
N VAL A 67 -2.05 -1.06 -4.41
CA VAL A 67 -0.93 -0.49 -3.65
C VAL A 67 0.16 0.05 -4.58
N ASP A 68 0.58 -0.75 -5.58
CA ASP A 68 1.58 -0.34 -6.58
C ASP A 68 1.12 0.91 -7.34
N SER A 69 -0.15 0.97 -7.75
CA SER A 69 -0.70 2.12 -8.48
C SER A 69 -0.69 3.40 -7.64
N LYS A 70 -1.03 3.31 -6.36
CA LYS A 70 -1.02 4.47 -5.45
C LYS A 70 0.41 4.89 -5.13
N ALA A 71 1.31 3.94 -4.87
CA ALA A 71 2.72 4.22 -4.64
C ALA A 71 3.38 4.90 -5.85
N ALA A 72 3.08 4.44 -7.07
CA ALA A 72 3.56 5.06 -8.30
C ALA A 72 3.03 6.49 -8.47
N ALA A 73 1.73 6.70 -8.22
CA ALA A 73 1.10 8.02 -8.31
C ALA A 73 1.57 9.01 -7.22
N SER A 74 2.07 8.51 -6.09
CA SER A 74 2.62 9.36 -5.02
C SER A 74 4.01 9.92 -5.32
N ARG A 75 4.67 9.49 -6.40
CA ARG A 75 5.99 10.01 -6.78
C ARG A 75 5.87 11.43 -7.30
N THR A 76 6.72 12.32 -6.80
CA THR A 76 6.85 13.69 -7.31
C THR A 76 7.94 13.74 -8.39
N GLU A 77 7.76 14.66 -9.35
CA GLU A 77 8.74 14.94 -10.39
C GLU A 77 9.47 16.25 -10.08
N VAL A 78 10.77 16.29 -10.30
CA VAL A 78 11.60 17.51 -10.18
C VAL A 78 12.17 17.84 -11.55
N ALA A 79 11.61 18.85 -12.21
CA ALA A 79 12.05 19.33 -13.52
C ALA A 79 13.01 20.51 -13.40
N ALA A 80 13.97 20.59 -14.34
CA ALA A 80 14.89 21.72 -14.43
C ALA A 80 14.18 22.97 -14.97
N GLY A 81 14.22 24.07 -14.21
CA GLY A 81 13.81 25.41 -14.69
C GLY A 81 14.94 26.17 -15.38
N SER A 82 14.67 27.37 -15.90
CA SER A 82 15.64 28.15 -16.70
C SER A 82 16.90 28.61 -15.94
N ASN A 83 16.83 28.74 -14.61
CA ASN A 83 17.93 29.22 -13.77
C ASN A 83 18.83 28.09 -13.22
N VAL A 84 18.56 26.85 -13.59
CA VAL A 84 19.33 25.68 -13.16
C VAL A 84 20.00 25.06 -14.37
N SER A 85 21.24 24.59 -14.18
CA SER A 85 22.01 23.90 -15.22
C SER A 85 21.53 22.47 -15.42
N GLY A 86 20.85 21.90 -14.43
CA GLY A 86 20.18 20.61 -14.54
C GLY A 86 19.70 20.08 -13.19
N VAL A 87 18.94 18.99 -13.27
CA VAL A 87 18.56 18.17 -12.12
C VAL A 87 19.18 16.79 -12.32
N VAL A 88 19.95 16.33 -11.34
CA VAL A 88 20.57 15.01 -11.37
C VAL A 88 19.87 14.11 -10.37
N LYS A 89 19.40 12.96 -10.84
CA LYS A 89 18.84 11.92 -9.99
C LYS A 89 19.93 10.93 -9.57
N THR A 90 19.97 10.63 -8.29
CA THR A 90 20.73 9.51 -7.72
C THR A 90 19.83 8.65 -6.86
N THR A 91 20.28 7.46 -6.49
CA THR A 91 19.58 6.57 -5.55
C THR A 91 20.27 6.64 -4.19
N GLY A 92 19.51 6.96 -3.15
CA GLY A 92 19.99 6.98 -1.77
C GLY A 92 20.21 5.58 -1.20
N ALA A 93 20.84 5.51 -0.03
CA ALA A 93 21.16 4.24 0.62
C ALA A 93 19.92 3.37 0.94
N ASN A 94 18.73 3.98 1.04
CA ASN A 94 17.47 3.28 1.32
C ASN A 94 16.64 3.03 0.05
N GLY A 95 17.23 3.20 -1.14
CA GLY A 95 16.55 3.01 -2.42
C GLY A 95 15.59 4.14 -2.84
N GLN A 96 15.57 5.26 -2.11
CA GLN A 96 14.80 6.44 -2.50
C GLN A 96 15.51 7.25 -3.60
N ASP A 97 14.74 7.96 -4.41
CA ASP A 97 15.30 8.92 -5.36
C ASP A 97 15.78 10.18 -4.62
N ILE A 98 16.98 10.65 -4.95
CA ILE A 98 17.53 11.94 -4.51
C ILE A 98 17.73 12.80 -5.76
N TYR A 99 17.12 13.99 -5.78
CA TYR A 99 17.27 14.95 -6.85
C TYR A 99 18.15 16.12 -6.39
N THR A 100 19.32 16.26 -7.00
CA THR A 100 20.19 17.42 -6.81
C THR A 100 19.90 18.46 -7.88
N VAL A 101 19.51 19.67 -7.46
CA VAL A 101 19.25 20.79 -8.36
C VAL A 101 20.53 21.64 -8.47
N ASN A 102 21.13 21.66 -9.65
CA ASN A 102 22.36 22.41 -9.89
C ASN A 102 21.99 23.81 -10.43
N ALA A 103 22.27 24.87 -9.69
CA ALA A 103 22.03 26.23 -10.15
C ALA A 103 22.96 26.60 -11.32
N ASN A 104 22.53 27.50 -12.20
CA ASN A 104 23.44 28.21 -13.09
C ASN A 104 24.34 29.12 -12.23
N GLY A 105 25.63 29.17 -12.56
CA GLY A 105 26.51 30.18 -11.96
C GLY A 105 26.03 31.58 -12.30
N THR A 106 26.08 32.49 -11.33
CA THR A 106 25.75 33.90 -11.56
C THR A 106 27.02 34.73 -11.55
N THR A 107 27.17 35.63 -12.52
CA THR A 107 28.22 36.64 -12.53
C THR A 107 27.57 38.00 -12.37
N ALA A 108 27.90 38.71 -11.29
CA ALA A 108 27.51 40.10 -11.10
C ALA A 108 28.70 41.00 -11.46
N SER A 109 28.51 41.92 -12.39
CA SER A 109 29.54 42.89 -12.79
C SER A 109 29.08 44.32 -12.53
N ALA A 110 30.00 45.16 -12.07
CA ALA A 110 29.79 46.60 -12.00
C ALA A 110 29.58 47.19 -13.40
N GLY A 111 28.39 47.72 -13.68
CA GLY A 111 28.04 48.27 -14.99
C GLY A 111 28.56 49.69 -15.26
N SER A 112 29.59 50.16 -14.55
CA SER A 112 29.50 51.34 -13.69
C SER A 112 30.78 51.55 -12.86
N SER A 113 31.62 52.55 -13.12
CA SER A 113 32.65 52.96 -12.14
C SER A 113 32.05 53.55 -10.86
N ALA A 114 30.78 53.98 -10.90
CA ALA A 114 30.04 54.49 -9.74
C ALA A 114 29.41 53.38 -8.89
N VAL A 115 29.40 52.13 -9.36
CA VAL A 115 28.79 50.99 -8.66
C VAL A 115 29.86 49.96 -8.36
N THR A 116 30.09 49.66 -7.08
CA THR A 116 30.95 48.55 -6.67
C THR A 116 30.09 47.34 -6.33
N VAL A 117 30.44 46.18 -6.90
CA VAL A 117 29.80 44.90 -6.59
C VAL A 117 30.86 44.00 -5.99
N THR A 118 30.70 43.64 -4.72
CA THR A 118 31.60 42.75 -3.98
C THR A 118 30.90 41.41 -3.75
N PRO A 119 31.42 40.27 -4.25
CA PRO A 119 30.86 38.96 -3.94
C PRO A 119 30.92 38.68 -2.43
N GLY A 120 29.78 38.31 -1.85
CA GLY A 120 29.73 37.77 -0.48
C GLY A 120 30.23 36.34 -0.40
N THR A 121 30.51 35.87 0.80
CA THR A 121 30.76 34.43 1.04
C THR A 121 29.49 33.64 0.75
N LYS A 122 29.66 32.41 0.25
CA LYS A 122 28.53 31.47 0.14
C LYS A 122 28.02 31.14 1.54
N ASP A 123 26.72 31.32 1.76
CA ASP A 123 26.08 30.87 3.01
C ASP A 123 26.10 29.34 3.11
N ALA A 124 26.33 28.84 4.32
CA ALA A 124 26.25 27.42 4.63
C ALA A 124 24.79 27.04 4.88
N ASN A 125 24.05 26.76 3.81
CA ASN A 125 22.75 26.09 3.91
C ASN A 125 22.91 24.58 3.92
#